data_AF-A0A656JSQ7-F1
#
_entry.id   AF-A0A656JSQ7-F1
#
_cell.length_a   1.000
_cell.length_b   1.000
_cell.length_c   1.000
_cell.angle_alpha   90.00
_cell.angle_beta   90.00
_cell.angle_gamma   90.00
#
_symmetry.space_group_name_H-M   'P 1'
#
loop_
_entity.id
_entity.type
_entity.pdbx_description
1 polymer ?
#
loop_
_entity_poly.entity_id
_entity_poly.type
_entity_poly.pdbx_seq_one_letter_code
_entity_poly.pdbx_strand_id
1 'polypeptide(L)'
;MSLPTFRIIGFIIGIFLITLAVAMIVPMATLVIYDRFEDLRSFLWASAITFIAGLALVVPGRPDNVQLRPRDMYMLTVSSWIVVCIFAALPFLLTQHISYTDSFFESMSGITATGSTVLSNLDSMSPGILIWRSMLHWLGGIGFIGMAVAILPLLRIGGMRLFQTESSDRSEKVMPRSHMVAKFIVLAYVGFTALGSLAFWAAGMSLFDAINHAMSAISTGGFS
;
A
#
# COMPACT_ATOMS: atom_id res chain seq x y z
N MET A 1 -23.96 -0.65 12.55
CA MET A 1 -22.94 0.34 13.02
C MET A 1 -23.56 1.71 12.91
N SER A 2 -23.10 2.72 13.67
CA SER A 2 -23.68 4.06 13.53
C SER A 2 -23.22 4.69 12.22
N LEU A 3 -24.04 5.57 11.64
CA LEU A 3 -23.71 6.28 10.39
C LEU A 3 -22.36 7.02 10.46
N PRO A 4 -21.98 7.69 11.58
CA PRO A 4 -20.65 8.28 11.72
C PRO A 4 -19.50 7.27 11.62
N THR A 5 -19.68 6.03 12.07
CA THR A 5 -18.65 4.99 11.94
C THR A 5 -18.44 4.56 10.49
N PHE A 6 -19.50 4.42 9.70
CA PHE A 6 -19.36 4.14 8.27
C PHE A 6 -18.69 5.30 7.53
N ARG A 7 -19.02 6.55 7.91
CA ARG A 7 -18.40 7.75 7.34
C ARG A 7 -16.91 7.84 7.61
N ILE A 8 -16.43 7.56 8.83
CA ILE A 8 -14.98 7.60 9.11
C ILE A 8 -14.23 6.51 8.35
N ILE A 9 -14.83 5.33 8.18
CA ILE A 9 -14.22 4.23 7.40
C ILE A 9 -14.15 4.61 5.92
N GLY A 10 -15.25 5.13 5.36
CA GLY A 10 -15.26 5.66 3.98
C GLY A 10 -14.23 6.76 3.79
N PHE A 11 -14.13 7.70 4.72
CA PHE A 11 -13.13 8.77 4.68
C PHE A 11 -11.68 8.24 4.64
N ILE A 12 -11.34 7.25 5.48
CA ILE A 12 -10.00 6.64 5.48
C ILE A 12 -9.74 5.87 4.17
N ILE A 13 -10.71 5.11 3.69
CA ILE A 13 -10.62 4.41 2.39
C ILE A 13 -10.42 5.44 1.26
N GLY A 14 -11.11 6.57 1.31
CA GLY A 14 -10.96 7.66 0.35
C GLY A 14 -9.54 8.21 0.32
N ILE A 15 -8.89 8.36 1.48
CA ILE A 15 -7.47 8.75 1.55
C ILE A 15 -6.58 7.69 0.91
N PHE A 16 -6.83 6.40 1.13
CA PHE A 16 -6.07 5.33 0.48
C PHE A 16 -6.24 5.35 -1.04
N LEU A 17 -7.45 5.57 -1.55
CA LEU A 17 -7.70 5.68 -2.99
C LEU A 17 -7.01 6.91 -3.61
N ILE A 18 -7.06 8.07 -2.94
CA ILE A 18 -6.33 9.26 -3.41
C ILE A 18 -4.82 8.97 -3.44
N THR A 19 -4.29 8.32 -2.42
CA THR A 19 -2.87 7.93 -2.36
C THR A 19 -2.51 6.98 -3.49
N LEU A 20 -3.36 5.99 -3.77
CA LEU A 20 -3.18 5.04 -4.86
C LEU A 20 -3.21 5.73 -6.24
N ALA A 21 -4.14 6.66 -6.44
CA ALA A 21 -4.21 7.45 -7.68
C ALA A 21 -2.95 8.31 -7.89
N VAL A 22 -2.48 8.98 -6.83
CA VAL A 22 -1.21 9.74 -6.88
C VAL A 22 -0.03 8.80 -7.16
N ALA A 23 -0.03 7.59 -6.60
CA ALA A 23 1.02 6.61 -6.86
C ALA A 23 1.07 6.18 -8.34
N MET A 24 -0.06 6.16 -9.06
CA MET A 24 -0.09 5.88 -10.50
C MET A 24 0.64 6.94 -11.34
N ILE A 25 1.03 8.10 -10.78
CA ILE A 25 1.89 9.06 -11.47
C ILE A 25 3.28 8.46 -11.76
N VAL A 26 3.79 7.58 -10.90
CA VAL A 26 5.10 6.95 -11.10
C VAL A 26 5.14 6.08 -12.35
N PRO A 27 4.23 5.09 -12.57
CA PRO A 27 4.21 4.36 -13.83
C PRO A 27 3.94 5.26 -15.03
N MET A 28 3.10 6.31 -14.92
CA MET A 28 2.94 7.29 -16.01
C MET A 28 4.26 8.00 -16.36
N ALA A 29 5.03 8.44 -15.35
CA ALA A 29 6.33 9.05 -15.56
C ALA A 29 7.33 8.06 -16.18
N THR A 30 7.34 6.81 -15.72
CA THR A 30 8.16 5.73 -16.30
C THR A 30 7.81 5.52 -17.77
N LEU A 31 6.53 5.47 -18.15
CA LEU A 31 6.12 5.32 -19.54
C LEU A 31 6.64 6.47 -20.42
N VAL A 32 6.64 7.71 -19.92
CA VAL A 32 7.19 8.86 -20.63
C VAL A 32 8.71 8.79 -20.75
N ILE A 33 9.43 8.39 -19.68
CA ILE A 33 10.89 8.30 -19.67
C ILE A 33 11.41 7.24 -20.66
N TYR A 34 10.65 6.15 -20.84
CA TYR A 34 11.01 5.05 -21.74
C TYR A 34 10.36 5.14 -23.13
N ASP A 35 9.73 6.26 -23.48
CA ASP A 35 9.02 6.48 -24.76
C ASP A 35 7.93 5.41 -25.07
N ARG A 36 7.26 4.88 -24.03
CA ARG A 36 6.22 3.85 -24.13
C ARG A 36 4.82 4.42 -23.89
N PHE A 37 4.35 5.26 -24.82
CA PHE A 37 3.10 6.01 -24.65
C PHE A 37 1.80 5.18 -24.78
N GLU A 38 1.87 3.93 -25.23
CA GLU A 38 0.71 3.07 -25.51
C GLU A 38 -0.19 2.90 -24.27
N ASP A 39 0.41 2.67 -23.09
CA ASP A 39 -0.32 2.43 -21.84
C ASP A 39 -0.64 3.71 -21.06
N LEU A 40 -0.12 4.87 -21.49
CA LEU A 40 -0.22 6.11 -20.72
C LEU A 40 -1.68 6.52 -20.52
N ARG A 41 -2.50 6.34 -21.56
CA ARG A 41 -3.94 6.63 -21.50
C ARG A 41 -4.66 5.73 -20.49
N SER A 42 -4.28 4.46 -20.41
CA SER A 42 -4.89 3.49 -19.50
C SER A 42 -4.56 3.82 -18.04
N PHE A 43 -3.31 4.16 -17.72
CA PHE A 43 -2.95 4.65 -16.39
C PHE A 43 -3.62 5.97 -16.03
N LEU A 44 -3.78 6.90 -16.98
CA LEU A 44 -4.49 8.16 -16.75
C LEU A 44 -5.95 7.93 -16.36
N TRP A 45 -6.67 7.06 -17.07
CA TRP A 45 -8.06 6.73 -16.74
C TRP A 45 -8.16 5.98 -15.41
N ALA A 46 -7.28 5.01 -15.16
CA ALA A 46 -7.24 4.31 -13.87
C ALA A 46 -7.03 5.29 -12.71
N SER A 47 -6.07 6.21 -12.84
CA SER A 47 -5.79 7.25 -11.86
C SER A 47 -6.98 8.19 -11.66
N ALA A 48 -7.59 8.67 -12.75
CA ALA A 48 -8.73 9.58 -12.68
C ALA A 48 -9.95 8.95 -12.00
N ILE A 49 -10.31 7.72 -12.37
CA ILE A 49 -11.42 6.98 -11.76
C ILE A 49 -11.16 6.77 -10.26
N THR A 50 -9.96 6.32 -9.92
CA THR A 50 -9.55 6.09 -8.52
C THR A 50 -9.58 7.38 -7.71
N PHE A 51 -9.07 8.48 -8.27
CA PHE A 51 -9.04 9.78 -7.62
C PHE A 51 -10.45 10.33 -7.37
N ILE A 52 -11.34 10.26 -8.36
CA ILE A 52 -12.73 10.71 -8.23
C ILE A 52 -13.47 9.89 -7.17
N ALA A 53 -13.31 8.57 -7.17
CA ALA A 53 -13.91 7.70 -6.15
C ALA A 53 -13.38 8.03 -4.75
N GLY A 54 -12.07 8.22 -4.60
CA GLY A 54 -11.45 8.63 -3.34
C GLY A 54 -11.95 10.00 -2.88
N LEU A 55 -12.02 10.98 -3.78
CA LEU A 55 -12.52 12.32 -3.50
C LEU A 55 -13.98 12.30 -3.06
N ALA A 56 -14.84 11.51 -3.71
CA ALA A 56 -16.24 11.36 -3.33
C ALA A 56 -16.41 10.85 -1.88
N LEU A 57 -15.49 10.01 -1.39
CA LEU A 57 -15.48 9.52 -0.01
C LEU A 57 -14.92 10.54 1.00
N VAL A 58 -14.03 11.43 0.57
CA VAL A 58 -13.36 12.43 1.41
C VAL A 58 -14.16 13.74 1.52
N VAL A 59 -14.83 14.17 0.44
CA VAL A 59 -15.59 15.44 0.36
C VAL A 59 -16.62 15.64 1.49
N PRO A 60 -17.36 14.62 1.94
CA PRO A 60 -18.28 14.78 3.08
C PRO A 60 -17.61 15.15 4.41
N GLY A 61 -16.28 15.15 4.47
CA GLY A 61 -15.49 15.53 5.62
C GLY A 61 -15.33 14.42 6.66
N ARG A 62 -14.30 14.58 7.50
CA ARG A 62 -14.04 13.70 8.64
C ARG A 62 -15.14 13.92 9.69
N PRO A 63 -15.87 12.88 10.13
CA PRO A 63 -16.87 13.03 11.18
C PRO A 63 -16.22 13.29 12.54
N ASP A 64 -16.79 14.22 13.30
CA ASP A 64 -16.30 14.58 14.63
C ASP A 64 -16.64 13.53 15.69
N ASN A 65 -15.79 13.43 16.72
CA ASN A 65 -16.01 12.62 17.93
C ASN A 65 -16.26 11.12 17.69
N VAL A 66 -15.84 10.57 16.54
CA VAL A 66 -15.96 9.14 16.27
C VAL A 66 -14.77 8.38 16.87
N GLN A 67 -15.04 7.57 17.89
CA GLN A 67 -14.07 6.61 18.42
C GLN A 67 -14.29 5.25 17.75
N LEU A 68 -13.25 4.75 17.08
CA LEU A 68 -13.27 3.42 16.48
C LEU A 68 -13.12 2.36 17.56
N ARG A 69 -14.08 1.44 17.64
CA ARG A 69 -13.97 0.25 18.48
C ARG A 69 -13.19 -0.83 17.75
N PRO A 70 -12.67 -1.87 18.43
CA PRO A 70 -11.93 -2.96 17.77
C PRO A 70 -12.65 -3.59 16.58
N ARG A 71 -13.97 -3.82 16.69
CA ARG A 71 -14.85 -4.25 15.59
C ARG A 71 -14.77 -3.35 14.36
N ASP A 72 -14.78 -2.04 14.58
CA ASP A 72 -14.83 -1.05 13.51
C ASP A 72 -13.46 -0.99 12.80
N MET A 73 -12.38 -1.27 13.52
CA MET A 73 -11.03 -1.46 12.96
C MET A 73 -10.89 -2.72 12.11
N TYR A 74 -11.44 -3.86 12.53
CA TYR A 74 -11.44 -5.06 11.69
C TYR A 74 -12.16 -4.81 10.37
N MET A 75 -13.31 -4.13 10.42
CA MET A 75 -14.03 -3.76 9.21
C MET A 75 -13.21 -2.80 8.34
N LEU A 76 -12.60 -1.77 8.93
CA LEU A 76 -11.71 -0.86 8.21
C LEU A 76 -10.59 -1.62 7.50
N THR A 77 -9.88 -2.51 8.19
CA THR A 77 -8.78 -3.30 7.64
C THR A 77 -9.23 -4.12 6.42
N VAL A 78 -10.26 -4.96 6.59
CA VAL A 78 -10.74 -5.84 5.51
C VAL A 78 -11.26 -5.03 4.32
N SER A 79 -12.04 -3.97 4.59
CA SER A 79 -12.58 -3.10 3.54
C SER A 79 -11.45 -2.39 2.78
N SER A 80 -10.40 -1.96 3.47
CA SER A 80 -9.28 -1.24 2.86
C SER A 80 -8.54 -2.14 1.87
N TRP A 81 -8.21 -3.37 2.26
CA TRP A 81 -7.54 -4.30 1.34
C TRP A 81 -8.39 -4.59 0.11
N ILE A 82 -9.67 -4.94 0.30
CA ILE A 82 -10.56 -5.26 -0.83
C ILE A 82 -10.72 -4.05 -1.76
N VAL A 83 -11.03 -2.88 -1.22
CA VAL A 83 -11.29 -1.69 -2.02
C VAL A 83 -10.02 -1.23 -2.74
N VAL A 84 -8.87 -1.17 -2.07
CA VAL A 84 -7.61 -0.79 -2.71
C VAL A 84 -7.26 -1.76 -3.84
N CYS A 85 -7.44 -3.07 -3.66
CA CYS A 85 -7.21 -4.06 -4.72
C CYS A 85 -8.15 -3.91 -5.92
N ILE A 86 -9.42 -3.56 -5.70
CA ILE A 86 -10.38 -3.30 -6.80
C ILE A 86 -9.86 -2.16 -7.69
N PHE A 87 -9.41 -1.06 -7.09
CA PHE A 87 -8.94 0.09 -7.86
C PHE A 87 -7.51 -0.09 -8.41
N ALA A 88 -6.65 -0.81 -7.69
CA ALA A 88 -5.29 -1.11 -8.14
C ALA A 88 -5.25 -2.13 -9.30
N ALA A 89 -6.34 -2.87 -9.52
CA ALA A 89 -6.53 -3.72 -10.68
C ALA A 89 -6.81 -2.94 -11.98
N LEU A 90 -7.23 -1.67 -11.91
CA LEU A 90 -7.64 -0.90 -13.08
C LEU A 90 -6.53 -0.76 -14.15
N PRO A 91 -5.26 -0.47 -13.81
CA PRO A 91 -4.20 -0.42 -14.82
C PRO A 91 -4.02 -1.75 -15.55
N PHE A 92 -4.10 -2.90 -14.86
CA PHE A 92 -4.01 -4.22 -15.50
C PHE A 92 -5.20 -4.49 -16.41
N LEU A 93 -6.41 -4.18 -15.95
CA LEU A 93 -7.64 -4.36 -16.72
C LEU A 93 -7.63 -3.54 -18.02
N LEU A 94 -7.13 -2.30 -17.95
CA LEU A 94 -7.13 -1.36 -19.07
C LEU A 94 -5.94 -1.53 -20.02
N THR A 95 -4.92 -2.32 -19.67
CA THR A 95 -3.71 -2.51 -20.50
C THR A 95 -3.54 -3.93 -21.02
N GLN A 96 -3.72 -4.94 -20.16
CA GLN A 96 -3.34 -6.32 -20.48
C GLN A 96 -4.42 -7.11 -21.23
N HIS A 97 -5.62 -6.55 -21.39
CA HIS A 97 -6.77 -7.22 -22.01
C HIS A 97 -7.09 -8.61 -21.40
N ILE A 98 -6.75 -8.79 -20.13
CA ILE A 98 -7.02 -10.01 -19.35
C ILE A 98 -8.39 -9.92 -18.67
N SER A 99 -8.85 -11.05 -18.11
CA SER A 99 -10.08 -11.07 -17.35
C SER A 99 -9.98 -10.15 -16.12
N TYR A 100 -11.13 -9.64 -15.66
CA TYR A 100 -11.16 -8.86 -14.43
C TYR A 100 -10.68 -9.68 -13.23
N THR A 101 -10.98 -10.98 -13.20
CA THR A 101 -10.51 -11.89 -12.15
C THR A 101 -8.99 -11.98 -12.11
N ASP A 102 -8.32 -12.03 -13.28
CA ASP A 102 -6.86 -12.06 -13.35
C ASP A 102 -6.25 -10.70 -12.95
N SER A 103 -6.88 -9.60 -13.37
CA SER A 103 -6.46 -8.24 -12.97
C SER A 103 -6.56 -8.05 -11.46
N PHE A 104 -7.66 -8.52 -10.87
CA PHE A 104 -7.87 -8.49 -9.42
C PHE A 104 -6.91 -9.42 -8.70
N PHE A 105 -6.64 -10.61 -9.22
CA PHE A 105 -5.66 -11.55 -8.66
C PHE A 105 -4.26 -10.93 -8.62
N GLU A 106 -3.79 -10.38 -9.74
CA GLU A 106 -2.48 -9.74 -9.83
C GLU A 106 -2.38 -8.56 -8.84
N SER A 107 -3.42 -7.73 -8.77
CA SER A 107 -3.49 -6.63 -7.82
C SER A 107 -3.50 -7.08 -6.36
N MET A 108 -4.28 -8.12 -6.03
CA MET A 108 -4.37 -8.66 -4.69
C MET A 108 -3.00 -9.21 -4.28
N SER A 109 -2.41 -10.06 -5.12
CA SER A 109 -1.10 -10.66 -4.90
C SER A 109 0.00 -9.62 -4.67
N GLY A 110 0.02 -8.55 -5.49
CA GLY A 110 0.95 -7.45 -5.34
C GLY A 110 0.70 -6.62 -4.07
N ILE A 111 -0.54 -6.32 -3.73
CA ILE A 111 -0.83 -5.52 -2.52
C ILE A 111 -0.58 -6.32 -1.24
N THR A 112 -0.81 -7.64 -1.24
CA THR A 112 -0.60 -8.48 -0.06
C THR A 112 0.82 -9.02 0.08
N ALA A 113 1.75 -8.61 -0.79
CA ALA A 113 3.11 -9.14 -0.82
C ALA A 113 3.16 -10.67 -0.94
N THR A 114 2.28 -11.23 -1.77
CA THR A 114 2.20 -12.68 -2.01
C THR A 114 3.09 -13.13 -3.16
N GLY A 115 3.29 -12.29 -4.18
CA GLY A 115 4.22 -12.58 -5.27
C GLY A 115 3.79 -13.62 -6.29
N SER A 116 2.55 -14.11 -6.24
CA SER A 116 2.00 -14.99 -7.26
C SER A 116 1.54 -14.18 -8.48
N THR A 117 1.85 -14.63 -9.69
CA THR A 117 1.53 -13.93 -10.93
C THR A 117 0.68 -14.81 -11.84
N VAL A 118 -0.32 -14.20 -12.48
CA VAL A 118 -1.08 -14.80 -13.60
C VAL A 118 -0.60 -14.28 -14.95
N LEU A 119 0.22 -13.21 -14.93
CA LEU A 119 0.85 -12.64 -16.09
C LEU A 119 2.02 -13.51 -16.57
N SER A 120 2.17 -13.61 -17.90
CA SER A 120 3.25 -14.34 -18.58
C SER A 120 4.04 -13.41 -19.50
N ASN A 121 5.26 -13.79 -19.87
CA ASN A 121 6.17 -12.96 -20.68
C ASN A 121 6.48 -11.59 -20.05
N LEU A 122 6.75 -11.57 -18.75
CA LEU A 122 7.07 -10.36 -17.99
C LEU A 122 8.30 -9.62 -18.54
N ASP A 123 9.28 -10.34 -19.07
CA ASP A 123 10.52 -9.77 -19.63
C ASP A 123 10.29 -8.78 -20.79
N SER A 124 9.17 -8.91 -21.51
CA SER A 124 8.82 -8.03 -22.63
C SER A 124 7.67 -7.09 -22.33
N MET A 125 7.15 -7.09 -21.10
CA MET A 125 6.06 -6.21 -20.70
C MET A 125 6.48 -4.75 -20.64
N SER A 126 5.46 -3.88 -20.72
CA SER A 126 5.61 -2.45 -20.58
C SER A 126 6.25 -2.08 -19.23
N PRO A 127 7.23 -1.16 -19.21
CA PRO A 127 7.89 -0.75 -17.98
C PRO A 127 6.93 -0.08 -16.99
N GLY A 128 5.82 0.49 -17.47
CA GLY A 128 4.75 1.02 -16.61
C GLY A 128 4.03 -0.08 -15.82
N ILE A 129 3.84 -1.27 -16.40
CA ILE A 129 3.22 -2.41 -15.73
C ILE A 129 4.20 -3.06 -14.75
N LEU A 130 5.46 -3.24 -15.15
CA LEU A 130 6.49 -3.80 -14.28
C LEU A 130 6.70 -2.95 -13.03
N ILE A 131 6.85 -1.63 -13.18
CA ILE A 131 6.99 -0.74 -12.02
C ILE A 131 5.72 -0.71 -11.17
N TRP A 132 4.53 -0.77 -11.77
CA TRP A 132 3.28 -0.82 -11.02
C TRP A 132 3.21 -2.08 -10.14
N ARG A 133 3.55 -3.26 -10.68
CA ARG A 133 3.62 -4.51 -9.91
C ARG A 133 4.53 -4.37 -8.69
N SER A 134 5.74 -3.88 -8.88
CA SER A 134 6.70 -3.67 -7.78
C SER A 134 6.24 -2.61 -6.78
N MET A 135 5.54 -1.57 -7.25
CA MET A 135 4.96 -0.55 -6.38
C MET A 135 3.80 -1.09 -5.54
N LEU A 136 2.99 -2.02 -6.05
CA LEU A 136 1.94 -2.65 -5.26
C LEU A 136 2.54 -3.40 -4.06
N HIS A 137 3.66 -4.12 -4.27
CA HIS A 137 4.45 -4.71 -3.20
C HIS A 137 4.92 -3.67 -2.18
N TRP A 138 5.48 -2.57 -2.66
CA TRP A 138 6.00 -1.51 -1.81
C TRP A 138 4.92 -0.79 -0.99
N LEU A 139 3.80 -0.44 -1.62
CA LEU A 139 2.63 0.19 -0.99
C LEU A 139 1.94 -0.76 -0.01
N GLY A 140 1.81 -2.03 -0.40
CA GLY A 140 1.27 -3.10 0.43
C GLY A 140 2.10 -3.34 1.68
N GLY A 141 3.42 -3.43 1.52
CA GLY A 141 4.39 -3.63 2.60
C GLY A 141 4.31 -2.52 3.65
N ILE A 142 4.37 -1.25 3.23
CA ILE A 142 4.24 -0.14 4.18
C ILE A 142 2.85 -0.09 4.83
N GLY A 143 1.80 -0.43 4.07
CA GLY A 143 0.42 -0.52 4.57
C GLY A 143 0.27 -1.58 5.67
N PHE A 144 0.84 -2.76 5.47
CA PHE A 144 0.85 -3.83 6.47
C PHE A 144 1.58 -3.42 7.74
N ILE A 145 2.79 -2.85 7.62
CA ILE A 145 3.55 -2.41 8.79
C ILE A 145 2.78 -1.33 9.56
N GLY A 146 2.18 -0.36 8.87
CA GLY A 146 1.36 0.69 9.48
C GLY A 146 0.16 0.12 10.24
N MET A 147 -0.55 -0.86 9.66
CA MET A 147 -1.66 -1.55 10.32
C MET A 147 -1.20 -2.37 11.52
N ALA A 148 -0.10 -3.11 11.41
CA ALA A 148 0.45 -3.86 12.53
C ALA A 148 0.76 -2.95 13.71
N VAL A 149 1.42 -1.81 13.48
CA VAL A 149 1.73 -0.82 14.54
C VAL A 149 0.46 -0.21 15.16
N ALA A 150 -0.59 -0.01 14.37
CA ALA A 150 -1.87 0.51 14.87
C ALA A 150 -2.67 -0.52 15.68
N ILE A 151 -2.62 -1.80 15.28
CA ILE A 151 -3.43 -2.88 15.85
C ILE A 151 -2.73 -3.58 17.03
N LEU A 152 -1.41 -3.78 16.97
CA LEU A 152 -0.62 -4.49 18.00
C LEU A 152 -0.88 -4.01 19.44
N PRO A 153 -0.95 -2.69 19.72
CA PRO A 153 -1.26 -2.20 21.08
C PRO A 153 -2.64 -2.66 21.59
N LEU A 154 -3.59 -2.88 20.69
CA LEU A 154 -4.97 -3.26 21.02
C LEU A 154 -5.14 -4.76 21.24
N LEU A 155 -4.33 -5.58 20.55
CA LEU A 155 -4.39 -7.04 20.68
C LEU A 155 -3.91 -7.52 22.06
N ARG A 156 -3.22 -6.70 22.85
CA ARG A 156 -2.75 -7.04 24.23
C ARG A 156 -2.04 -8.41 24.31
N ILE A 157 -1.46 -8.88 23.22
CA ILE A 157 -0.73 -10.15 23.18
C ILE A 157 0.67 -9.89 23.79
N GLY A 158 0.81 -10.18 25.08
CA GLY A 158 1.99 -10.91 25.55
C GLY A 158 3.20 -10.17 26.13
N GLY A 159 3.07 -9.01 26.81
CA GLY A 159 4.21 -8.53 27.61
C GLY A 159 4.02 -7.27 28.45
N MET A 160 3.20 -6.32 28.01
CA MET A 160 3.06 -5.03 28.70
C MET A 160 2.44 -5.14 30.11
N ARG A 161 1.72 -6.23 30.39
CA ARG A 161 1.14 -6.50 31.70
C ARG A 161 2.13 -7.14 32.68
N LEU A 162 3.15 -7.87 32.20
CA LEU A 162 4.15 -8.50 33.04
C LEU A 162 5.15 -7.47 33.60
N PHE A 163 5.52 -6.48 32.77
CA PHE A 163 6.36 -5.34 33.17
C PHE A 163 5.66 -4.37 34.15
N GLN A 164 4.32 -4.35 34.16
CA GLN A 164 3.53 -3.56 35.12
C GLN A 164 3.41 -4.22 36.50
N THR A 165 3.69 -5.53 36.62
CA THR A 165 3.63 -6.24 37.90
C THR A 165 4.94 -6.25 38.68
N GLU A 166 6.08 -6.02 38.02
CA GLU A 166 7.41 -6.04 38.68
C GLU A 166 7.98 -4.65 39.02
N SER A 167 7.39 -3.55 38.55
CA SER A 167 7.86 -2.20 38.89
C SER A 167 6.83 -1.46 39.74
N SER A 168 7.27 -0.94 40.90
CA SER A 168 6.46 -0.12 41.81
C SER A 168 6.19 1.30 41.28
N ASP A 169 6.59 1.58 40.04
CA ASP A 169 6.44 2.88 39.40
C ASP A 169 5.11 2.91 38.62
N ARG A 170 4.07 3.48 39.23
CA ARG A 170 2.79 3.81 38.58
C ARG A 170 2.89 5.10 37.75
N SER A 171 4.04 5.36 37.12
CA SER A 171 4.18 6.44 36.15
C SER A 171 3.33 6.12 34.92
N GLU A 172 2.20 6.81 34.78
CA GLU A 172 1.28 6.82 33.64
C GLU A 172 1.89 7.39 32.34
N LYS A 173 3.15 7.05 32.00
CA LYS A 173 3.83 7.64 30.85
C LYS A 173 4.58 6.63 30.01
N VAL A 174 3.89 5.60 29.52
CA VAL A 174 4.40 4.80 28.39
C VAL A 174 3.32 4.55 27.36
N MET A 175 2.71 5.62 26.84
CA MET A 175 2.11 5.55 25.50
C MET A 175 2.03 6.93 24.79
N PRO A 176 3.15 7.59 24.41
CA PRO A 176 3.04 8.76 23.53
C PRO A 176 3.98 8.73 22.32
N ARG A 177 4.15 7.59 21.62
CA ARG A 177 5.05 7.53 20.45
C ARG A 177 4.57 6.73 19.24
N SER A 178 3.29 6.37 19.10
CA SER A 178 2.81 5.69 17.88
C SER A 178 3.15 6.47 16.59
N HIS A 179 3.01 7.79 16.62
CA HIS A 179 3.39 8.67 15.50
C HIS A 179 4.91 8.72 15.25
N MET A 180 5.73 8.70 16.31
CA MET A 180 7.19 8.68 16.18
C MET A 180 7.68 7.34 15.61
N VAL A 181 7.12 6.23 16.10
CA VAL A 181 7.42 4.88 15.60
C VAL A 181 7.04 4.77 14.12
N ALA A 182 5.86 5.26 13.73
CA ALA A 182 5.44 5.30 12.33
C ALA A 182 6.44 6.06 11.44
N LYS A 183 6.95 7.22 11.90
CA LYS A 183 7.94 8.01 11.16
C LYS A 183 9.26 7.25 10.97
N PHE A 184 9.77 6.60 12.02
CA PHE A 184 11.00 5.80 11.93
C PHE A 184 10.83 4.60 11.00
N ILE A 185 9.67 3.94 11.03
CA ILE A 185 9.36 2.83 10.13
C ILE A 185 9.38 3.29 8.67
N VAL A 186 8.69 4.39 8.34
CA VAL A 186 8.68 4.92 6.97
C VAL A 186 10.10 5.28 6.53
N LEU A 187 10.88 5.93 7.39
CA LEU A 187 12.26 6.29 7.09
C LEU A 187 13.14 5.06 6.85
N ALA A 188 13.03 4.04 7.70
CA ALA A 188 13.76 2.78 7.54
C ALA A 188 13.34 2.05 6.26
N TYR A 189 12.03 2.01 5.95
CA TYR A 189 11.50 1.35 4.77
C TYR A 189 12.02 2.00 3.48
N VAL A 190 11.91 3.33 3.38
CA VAL A 190 12.45 4.10 2.24
C VAL A 190 13.98 3.98 2.18
N GLY A 191 14.66 4.11 3.31
CA GLY A 191 16.12 4.03 3.40
C GLY A 191 16.66 2.67 2.95
N PHE A 192 16.05 1.57 3.40
CA PHE A 192 16.42 0.23 2.96
C PHE A 192 16.03 -0.04 1.50
N THR A 193 14.93 0.52 1.02
CA THR A 193 14.60 0.46 -0.41
C THR A 193 15.72 1.11 -1.24
N ALA A 194 16.14 2.32 -0.87
CA ALA A 194 17.20 3.04 -1.58
C ALA A 194 18.56 2.31 -1.51
N LEU A 195 18.95 1.83 -0.33
CA LEU A 195 20.18 1.03 -0.16
C LEU A 195 20.12 -0.27 -0.97
N GLY A 196 18.96 -0.94 -0.99
CA GLY A 196 18.74 -2.14 -1.80
C GLY A 196 18.86 -1.85 -3.29
N SER A 197 18.27 -0.75 -3.78
CA SER A 197 18.41 -0.34 -5.18
C SER A 197 19.87 -0.06 -5.55
N LEU A 198 20.61 0.63 -4.68
CA LEU A 198 22.04 0.88 -4.91
C LEU A 198 22.87 -0.41 -4.93
N ALA A 199 22.57 -1.35 -4.02
CA ALA A 199 23.25 -2.63 -3.96
C ALA A 199 22.98 -3.49 -5.21
N PHE A 200 21.73 -3.57 -5.66
CA PHE A 200 21.38 -4.29 -6.89
C PHE A 200 21.99 -3.66 -8.14
N TRP A 201 22.01 -2.32 -8.21
CA TRP A 201 22.67 -1.61 -9.30
C TRP A 201 24.19 -1.87 -9.31
N ALA A 202 24.84 -1.82 -8.15
CA ALA A 202 26.26 -2.13 -8.02
C ALA A 202 26.59 -3.60 -8.34
N ALA A 203 25.63 -4.51 -8.18
CA ALA A 203 25.73 -5.91 -8.56
C ALA A 203 25.54 -6.17 -10.07
N GLY A 204 25.26 -5.12 -10.87
CA GLY A 204 25.20 -5.18 -12.34
C GLY A 204 23.80 -5.16 -12.94
N MET A 205 22.73 -4.99 -12.15
CA MET A 205 21.38 -4.80 -12.69
C MET A 205 21.24 -3.42 -13.36
N SER A 206 20.29 -3.30 -14.29
CA SER A 206 19.89 -1.97 -14.78
C SER A 206 19.29 -1.16 -13.62
N LEU A 207 19.32 0.18 -13.70
CA LEU A 207 18.74 1.03 -12.66
C LEU A 207 17.23 0.73 -12.47
N PHE A 208 16.52 0.43 -13.56
CA PHE A 208 15.11 0.09 -13.51
C PHE A 208 14.87 -1.22 -12.74
N ASP A 209 15.59 -2.27 -13.09
CA ASP A 209 15.44 -3.59 -12.44
C ASP A 209 15.86 -3.50 -10.97
N ALA A 210 16.94 -2.79 -10.68
CA ALA A 210 17.42 -2.59 -9.32
C ALA A 210 16.37 -1.91 -8.41
N ILE A 211 15.65 -0.91 -8.93
CA ILE A 211 14.56 -0.26 -8.20
C ILE A 211 13.36 -1.22 -8.01
N ASN A 212 12.95 -1.92 -9.06
CA ASN A 212 11.86 -2.89 -9.01
C ASN A 212 12.13 -4.02 -7.99
N HIS A 213 13.29 -4.66 -8.09
CA HIS A 213 13.70 -5.73 -7.19
C HIS A 213 13.85 -5.25 -5.74
N ALA A 214 14.37 -4.04 -5.51
CA ALA A 214 14.46 -3.49 -4.15
C ALA A 214 13.10 -3.28 -3.51
N MET A 215 12.12 -2.73 -4.25
CA MET A 215 10.75 -2.55 -3.78
C MET A 215 10.08 -3.89 -3.42
N SER A 216 10.28 -4.90 -4.26
CA SER A 216 9.74 -6.25 -4.04
C SER A 216 10.44 -6.99 -2.87
N ALA A 217 11.76 -6.83 -2.73
CA ALA A 217 12.53 -7.50 -1.69
C ALA A 217 12.23 -6.94 -0.29
N ILE A 218 12.18 -5.61 -0.13
CA ILE A 218 11.94 -4.98 1.18
C ILE A 218 10.51 -5.23 1.68
N SER A 219 9.55 -5.41 0.78
CA SER A 219 8.18 -5.80 1.12
C SER A 219 8.02 -7.30 1.33
N THR A 220 9.07 -8.10 1.15
CA THR A 220 9.02 -9.57 1.15
C THR A 220 8.03 -10.16 0.13
N GLY A 221 7.82 -9.46 -1.00
CA GLY A 221 6.75 -9.76 -1.95
C GLY A 221 7.10 -10.78 -3.01
N GLY A 222 8.32 -10.77 -3.56
CA GLY A 222 8.80 -11.82 -4.48
C GLY A 222 8.41 -11.67 -5.96
N PHE A 223 7.84 -10.53 -6.37
CA PHE A 223 7.73 -10.19 -7.79
C PHE A 223 9.11 -9.91 -8.37
N SER A 224 9.23 -10.26 -9.65
CA SER A 224 10.37 -10.07 -10.52
C SER A 224 9.86 -9.73 -11.92
#